data_AF-A0A7R9V879-F1
#
_entry.id   AF-A0A7R9V879-F1
#
_cell.length_a   1.000
_cell.length_b   1.000
_cell.length_c   1.000
_cell.angle_alpha   90.00
_cell.angle_beta   90.00
_cell.angle_gamma   90.00
#
_symmetry.space_group_name_H-M   'P 1'
#
loop_
_entity.id
_entity.type
_entity.pdbx_description
1 polymer ?
#
loop_
_entity_poly.entity_id
_entity_poly.type
_entity_poly.pdbx_seq_one_letter_code
_entity_poly.pdbx_strand_id
1 'polypeptide(L)'
;RAGLSGEAVTFFTEEDTPLLRSVAHLVHDAGGDVPEWMLHMRKDRNAKEKRHRLPKSVAAGETISSVPKVDRERRKRKQEMIEGSKRRIKKARDAAAAAAEAPT
;
A
#
# COMPACT_ATOMS: atom_id res chain seq x y z
N ARG A 1 24.72 8.30 -0.04
CA ARG A 1 23.85 9.47 -0.36
C ARG A 1 24.75 10.66 -0.71
N ALA A 2 24.25 11.64 -1.47
CA ALA A 2 25.03 12.82 -1.91
C ALA A 2 26.32 12.44 -2.68
N GLY A 3 26.21 11.47 -3.61
CA GLY A 3 27.34 10.96 -4.38
C GLY A 3 28.19 9.91 -3.65
N LEU A 4 27.98 9.68 -2.36
CA LEU A 4 28.68 8.66 -1.59
C LEU A 4 28.00 7.29 -1.73
N SER A 5 28.82 6.25 -1.90
CA SER A 5 28.40 4.87 -1.74
C SER A 5 27.95 4.59 -0.30
N GLY A 6 27.03 3.66 -0.15
CA GLY A 6 26.57 3.18 1.15
C GLY A 6 26.60 1.67 1.17
N GLU A 7 26.87 1.09 2.33
CA GLU A 7 26.84 -0.35 2.56
C GLU A 7 25.66 -0.69 3.48
N ALA A 8 24.97 -1.79 3.19
CA ALA A 8 23.87 -2.28 4.00
C ALA A 8 24.06 -3.77 4.27
N VAL A 9 24.29 -4.12 5.53
CA VAL A 9 24.38 -5.50 5.99
C VAL A 9 23.03 -5.90 6.59
N THR A 10 22.40 -6.94 6.04
CA THR A 10 21.10 -7.42 6.51
C THR A 10 21.24 -8.87 6.95
N PHE A 11 20.91 -9.15 8.20
CA PHE A 11 20.79 -10.51 8.71
C PHE A 11 19.36 -11.02 8.53
N PHE A 12 19.21 -12.31 8.25
CA PHE A 12 17.93 -12.97 8.11
C PHE A 12 17.96 -14.31 8.85
N THR A 13 16.78 -14.79 9.20
CA THR A 13 16.55 -16.05 9.91
C THR A 13 15.67 -16.98 9.07
N GLU A 14 15.45 -18.20 9.54
CA GLU A 14 14.52 -19.14 8.90
C GLU A 14 13.08 -18.61 8.87
N GLU A 15 12.69 -17.72 9.80
CA GLU A 15 11.36 -17.12 9.82
C GLU A 15 11.13 -16.13 8.67
N ASP A 16 12.22 -15.61 8.07
CA ASP A 16 12.20 -14.64 6.97
C ASP A 16 12.08 -15.30 5.58
N THR A 17 12.13 -16.64 5.51
CA THR A 17 11.89 -17.45 4.31
C THR A 17 10.77 -16.95 3.38
N PRO A 18 9.57 -16.57 3.86
CA PRO A 18 8.51 -16.05 2.98
C PRO A 18 8.85 -14.72 2.28
N LEU A 19 9.80 -13.94 2.81
CA LEU A 19 10.22 -12.63 2.29
C LEU A 19 11.51 -12.73 1.46
N LEU A 20 12.39 -13.66 1.80
CA LEU A 20 13.73 -13.80 1.20
C LEU A 20 13.71 -13.84 -0.32
N ARG A 21 12.85 -14.65 -0.93
CA ARG A 21 12.76 -14.73 -2.39
C ARG A 21 12.44 -13.38 -3.06
N SER A 22 11.60 -12.56 -2.42
CA SER A 22 11.22 -11.25 -2.98
C SER A 22 12.36 -10.24 -2.87
N VAL A 23 13.10 -10.27 -1.76
CA VAL A 23 14.27 -9.42 -1.55
C VAL A 23 15.41 -9.83 -2.47
N ALA A 24 15.63 -11.14 -2.65
CA ALA A 24 16.64 -11.69 -3.55
C ALA A 24 16.47 -11.19 -4.99
N HIS A 25 15.25 -11.27 -5.55
CA HIS A 25 14.99 -10.72 -6.88
C HIS A 25 15.19 -9.20 -6.94
N LEU A 26 14.78 -8.47 -5.90
CA LEU A 26 14.98 -7.01 -5.86
C LEU A 26 16.47 -6.63 -5.89
N VAL A 27 17.30 -7.36 -5.14
CA VAL A 27 18.75 -7.13 -5.10
C VAL A 27 19.39 -7.53 -6.43
N HIS A 28 19.00 -8.67 -6.98
CA HIS A 28 19.46 -9.13 -8.30
C HIS A 28 19.12 -8.13 -9.42
N ASP A 29 17.88 -7.63 -9.45
CA ASP A 29 17.43 -6.64 -10.44
C ASP A 29 18.13 -5.29 -10.29
N ALA A 30 18.60 -4.97 -9.07
CA ALA A 30 19.43 -3.80 -8.79
C ALA A 30 20.91 -4.01 -9.18
N GLY A 31 21.29 -5.19 -9.68
CA GLY A 31 22.66 -5.55 -10.05
C GLY A 31 23.53 -5.97 -8.86
N GLY A 32 22.92 -6.32 -7.73
CA GLY A 32 23.62 -6.87 -6.57
C GLY A 32 23.84 -8.38 -6.70
N ASP A 33 24.91 -8.87 -6.09
CA ASP A 33 25.21 -10.30 -6.04
C ASP A 33 24.29 -11.00 -5.03
N VAL A 34 23.64 -12.07 -5.46
CA VAL A 34 22.69 -12.85 -4.66
C VAL A 34 22.89 -14.34 -4.94
N PRO A 35 23.14 -15.16 -3.91
CA PRO A 35 23.19 -16.62 -4.04
C PRO A 35 22.01 -17.24 -4.77
N GLU A 36 22.31 -18.14 -5.72
CA GLU A 36 21.35 -18.78 -6.62
C GLU A 36 20.20 -19.51 -5.91
N TRP A 37 20.49 -20.11 -4.75
CA TRP A 37 19.48 -20.83 -3.96
C TRP A 37 18.34 -19.90 -3.51
N MET A 38 18.60 -18.61 -3.27
CA MET A 38 17.58 -17.65 -2.86
C MET A 38 16.62 -17.27 -4.00
N LEU A 39 17.09 -17.27 -5.24
CA LEU A 39 16.27 -17.00 -6.43
C LEU A 39 15.32 -18.17 -6.73
N HIS A 40 15.80 -19.39 -6.47
CA HIS A 40 15.09 -20.65 -6.72
C HIS A 40 14.18 -21.11 -5.57
N MET A 41 14.20 -20.45 -4.40
CA MET A 41 13.34 -20.78 -3.26
C MET A 41 11.87 -20.87 -3.66
N ARG A 42 11.09 -21.86 -3.18
CA ARG A 42 9.66 -21.96 -3.55
C ARG A 42 8.88 -20.75 -3.05
N LYS A 43 8.07 -20.13 -3.92
CA LYS A 43 7.19 -19.02 -3.50
C LYS A 43 6.13 -19.56 -2.55
N ASP A 44 6.13 -19.06 -1.32
CA ASP A 44 5.09 -19.37 -0.35
C ASP A 44 3.76 -18.77 -0.81
N ARG A 45 2.75 -19.62 -1.06
CA ARG A 45 1.40 -19.17 -1.47
C ARG A 45 0.75 -18.27 -0.42
N ASN A 46 1.10 -18.50 0.85
CA ASN A 46 0.59 -17.74 2.00
C ASN A 46 1.55 -16.61 2.42
N ALA A 47 2.58 -16.30 1.63
CA ALA A 47 3.57 -15.26 1.97
C ALA A 47 2.92 -13.91 2.25
N LYS A 48 1.87 -13.54 1.50
CA LYS A 48 1.12 -12.30 1.72
C LYS A 48 0.50 -12.26 3.12
N GLU A 49 -0.14 -13.36 3.53
CA GLU A 49 -0.77 -13.48 4.84
C GLU A 49 0.26 -13.52 5.97
N LYS A 50 1.33 -14.31 5.81
CA LYS A 50 2.45 -14.35 6.76
C LYS A 50 3.07 -12.97 6.94
N ARG A 51 3.33 -12.23 5.86
CA ARG A 51 3.82 -10.84 5.89
C ARG A 51 2.92 -9.89 6.68
N HIS A 52 1.60 -10.11 6.66
CA HIS A 52 0.65 -9.30 7.45
C HIS A 52 0.68 -9.64 8.94
N ARG A 53 1.09 -10.86 9.31
CA ARG A 53 1.22 -11.32 10.70
C ARG A 53 2.53 -10.86 11.35
N LEU A 54 3.57 -10.58 10.56
CA LEU A 54 4.79 -9.97 11.11
C LEU A 54 4.45 -8.60 11.70
N PRO A 55 4.99 -8.26 12.89
CA PRO A 55 4.80 -6.94 13.46
C PRO A 55 5.32 -5.90 12.47
N LYS A 56 4.48 -4.93 12.13
CA LYS A 56 4.94 -3.74 11.40
C LYS A 56 5.86 -2.97 12.34
N SER A 57 7.14 -3.32 12.34
CA SER A 57 8.17 -2.71 13.20
C SER A 57 8.39 -1.22 12.93
N VAL A 58 7.74 -0.68 11.92
CA VAL A 58 7.69 0.76 11.66
C VAL A 58 6.31 1.24 12.11
N ALA A 59 6.25 1.82 13.31
CA ALA A 59 5.18 2.75 13.65
C ALA A 59 5.05 3.67 12.44
N ALA A 60 3.90 3.66 11.76
CA ALA A 60 3.73 4.34 10.48
C ALA A 60 4.15 5.80 10.67
N GLY A 61 5.39 6.12 10.27
CA GLY A 61 5.96 7.43 10.47
C GLY A 61 5.05 8.44 9.76
N GLU A 62 5.01 9.67 10.28
CA GLU A 62 4.31 10.74 9.59
C GLU A 62 4.75 10.76 8.12
N THR A 63 3.78 10.64 7.22
CA THR A 63 4.03 10.62 5.78
C THR A 63 4.69 11.93 5.39
N ILE A 64 6.00 11.87 5.15
CA ILE A 64 6.79 12.98 4.65
C ILE A 64 6.18 13.35 3.29
N SER A 65 5.52 14.49 3.23
CA SER A 65 5.02 15.03 1.97
C SER A 65 5.26 16.52 1.95
N SER A 66 5.59 16.99 0.74
CA SER A 66 5.87 18.38 0.43
C SER A 66 4.70 19.32 0.67
N VAL A 67 3.49 18.78 0.83
CA VAL A 67 2.28 19.58 1.06
C VAL A 67 2.07 19.76 2.57
N PRO A 68 1.91 21.00 3.06
CA PRO A 68 1.59 21.25 4.47
C PRO A 68 0.32 20.53 4.93
N LYS A 69 0.25 20.16 6.21
CA LYS A 69 -0.89 19.42 6.80
C LYS A 69 -2.23 20.13 6.59
N VAL A 70 -2.25 21.45 6.79
CA VAL A 70 -3.46 22.28 6.64
C VAL A 70 -4.06 22.19 5.23
N ASP A 71 -3.23 22.20 4.20
CA ASP A 71 -3.68 22.10 2.81
C ASP A 71 -4.24 20.72 2.49
N ARG A 72 -3.66 19.67 3.06
CA ARG A 72 -4.18 18.31 2.93
C ARG A 72 -5.56 18.17 3.55
N GLU A 73 -5.76 18.72 4.75
CA GLU A 73 -7.05 18.71 5.45
C GLU A 73 -8.11 19.50 4.69
N ARG A 74 -7.77 20.69 4.16
CA ARG A 74 -8.68 21.48 3.31
C ARG A 74 -9.11 20.72 2.06
N ARG A 75 -8.16 20.07 1.37
CA ARG A 75 -8.46 19.24 0.17
C ARG A 75 -9.39 18.07 0.53
N LYS A 76 -9.14 17.39 1.65
CA LYS A 76 -9.97 16.28 2.13
C LYS A 76 -11.40 16.73 2.42
N ARG A 77 -11.57 17.82 3.17
CA ARG A 77 -12.90 18.37 3.49
C ARG A 77 -13.69 18.76 2.24
N LYS A 78 -13.02 19.34 1.23
CA LYS A 78 -13.65 19.67 -0.06
C LYS A 78 -14.10 18.41 -0.80
N GLN A 79 -13.28 17.36 -0.81
CA GLN A 79 -13.64 16.08 -1.42
C GLN A 79 -14.85 15.43 -0.74
N GLU A 80 -14.86 15.39 0.60
CA GLU A 80 -15.98 14.86 1.38
C GLU A 80 -17.29 15.62 1.12
N MET A 81 -17.22 16.96 1.00
CA MET A 81 -18.38 17.79 0.66
C MET A 81 -18.92 17.47 -0.74
N ILE A 82 -18.03 17.34 -1.74
CA ILE A 82 -18.41 17.00 -3.12
C ILE A 82 -19.04 15.61 -3.16
N GLU A 83 -18.43 14.64 -2.49
CA GLU A 83 -18.94 13.28 -2.45
C GLU A 83 -20.29 13.21 -1.74
N GLY A 84 -20.45 13.90 -0.61
CA GLY A 84 -21.72 14.02 0.09
C GLY A 84 -22.81 14.70 -0.75
N SER A 85 -22.46 15.67 -1.59
CA SER A 85 -23.38 16.29 -2.55
C SER A 85 -23.80 15.30 -3.65
N LYS A 86 -22.83 14.61 -4.27
CA LYS A 86 -23.08 13.59 -5.29
C LYS A 86 -23.97 12.46 -4.78
N ARG A 87 -23.74 11.98 -3.55
CA ARG A 87 -24.56 10.94 -2.91
C ARG A 87 -26.01 11.40 -2.70
N ARG A 88 -26.22 12.65 -2.27
CA ARG A 88 -27.57 13.23 -2.11
C ARG A 88 -28.31 13.36 -3.43
N ILE A 89 -27.63 13.86 -4.46
CA ILE A 89 -28.20 13.97 -5.82
C ILE A 89 -28.57 12.59 -6.37
N LYS A 90 -27.67 11.61 -6.22
CA LYS A 90 -27.94 10.22 -6.61
C LYS A 90 -29.16 9.66 -5.88
N LYS A 91 -29.22 9.80 -4.55
CA LYS A 91 -30.35 9.32 -3.74
C LYS A 91 -31.68 9.99 -4.15
N ALA A 92 -31.67 11.28 -4.45
CA ALA A 92 -32.85 11.99 -4.94
C ALA A 92 -33.30 11.50 -6.32
N ARG A 93 -32.36 11.23 -7.22
CA ARG A 93 -32.64 10.64 -8.54
C ARG A 93 -33.21 9.23 -8.43
N ASP A 94 -32.62 8.40 -7.57
CA ASP A 94 -33.06 7.02 -7.33
C ASP A 94 -34.46 7.00 -6.68
N ALA A 95 -34.75 7.92 -5.75
CA ALA A 95 -36.08 8.08 -5.15
C ALA A 95 -37.14 8.59 -6.14
N ALA A 96 -36.78 9.50 -7.05
CA ALA A 96 -37.67 9.97 -8.11
C ALA A 96 -37.98 8.86 -9.13
N ALA A 97 -36.99 8.01 -9.46
CA ALA A 97 -37.20 6.83 -10.30
C ALA A 97 -38.13 5.80 -9.62
N ALA A 98 -37.94 5.53 -8.34
CA ALA A 98 -38.80 4.61 -7.59
C ALA A 98 -40.25 5.12 -7.44
N ALA A 99 -40.46 6.44 -7.36
CA ALA A 99 -41.80 7.03 -7.32
C ALA A 99 -42.52 7.01 -8.69
N ALA A 100 -41.78 6.97 -9.80
CA ALA A 100 -42.32 6.87 -11.15
C ALA A 100 -42.68 5.43 -11.56
N GLU A 101 -42.17 4.41 -10.85
CA GLU A 101 -42.46 2.99 -11.08
C GLU A 101 -43.59 2.42 -10.19
N ALA A 102 -44.26 3.25 -9.36
CA ALA A 102 -45.44 2.78 -8.62
C ALA A 102 -46.64 2.60 -9.58
N PRO A 103 -47.17 1.37 -9.76
CA PRO A 103 -48.24 1.10 -10.72
C PRO A 103 -49.55 1.76 -10.28
N THR A 104 -50.28 2.29 -11.26
CA THR A 104 -51.72 2.62 -11.16
C THR A 104 -52.54 1.37 -11.43
#